data_AF-A0A7W2MMP9-F1
#
_entry.id   AF-A0A7W2MMP9-F1
#
_cell.length_a   1.000
_cell.length_b   1.000
_cell.length_c   1.000
_cell.angle_alpha   90.00
_cell.angle_beta   90.00
_cell.angle_gamma   90.00
#
_symmetry.space_group_name_H-M   'P 1'
#
loop_
_entity.id
_entity.type
_entity.pdbx_description
1 polymer ?
#
loop_
_entity_poly.entity_id
_entity_poly.type
_entity_poly.pdbx_seq_one_letter_code
_entity_poly.pdbx_strand_id
1 'polypeptide(L)'
;MEFWSAFGIFFFFLIMESVTSLIFIRGSKKRYPVLWQHAGEPTLMGNGDMISAWPLNKYLMKRKYLEIEEPSAIAFAEKNRLPFVITYFGACVSVVVFFAVVYFYGTPQ
;
A
#
# COMPACT_ATOMS: atom_id res chain seq x y z
N MET A 1 2.85 2.24 -28.05
CA MET A 1 1.86 1.52 -27.21
C MET A 1 2.39 1.26 -25.81
N GLU A 2 3.69 1.01 -25.70
CA GLU A 2 4.50 0.76 -24.52
C GLU A 2 4.27 1.81 -23.42
N PHE A 3 4.28 3.11 -23.77
CA PHE A 3 3.99 4.19 -22.82
C PHE A 3 2.60 4.05 -22.19
N TRP A 4 1.55 3.86 -23.00
CA TRP A 4 0.17 3.75 -22.50
C TRP A 4 -0.02 2.49 -21.64
N SER A 5 0.63 1.38 -21.99
CA SER A 5 0.66 0.17 -21.16
C SER A 5 1.35 0.42 -19.82
N ALA A 6 2.55 1.01 -19.82
CA ALA A 6 3.29 1.32 -18.60
C ALA A 6 2.54 2.34 -17.71
N PHE A 7 1.97 3.38 -18.33
CA PHE A 7 1.12 4.37 -17.66
C PHE A 7 -0.11 3.71 -17.03
N GLY A 8 -0.80 2.84 -17.77
CA GLY A 8 -1.96 2.09 -17.27
C GLY A 8 -1.61 1.20 -16.07
N ILE A 9 -0.50 0.46 -16.15
CA ILE A 9 0.01 -0.39 -15.05
C ILE A 9 0.37 0.48 -13.84
N PHE A 10 1.07 1.59 -14.07
CA PHE A 10 1.45 2.53 -13.01
C PHE A 10 0.22 3.08 -12.27
N PHE A 11 -0.75 3.62 -13.00
CA PHE A 11 -1.99 4.14 -12.40
C PHE A 11 -2.80 3.04 -11.72
N PHE A 12 -2.89 1.85 -12.32
CA PHE A 12 -3.57 0.72 -11.70
C PHE A 12 -2.99 0.38 -10.32
N PHE A 13 -1.67 0.27 -10.20
CA PHE A 13 -1.03 -0.03 -8.93
C PHE A 13 -1.15 1.10 -7.91
N LEU A 14 -1.08 2.37 -8.34
CA LEU A 14 -1.33 3.51 -7.43
C LEU A 14 -2.75 3.49 -6.88
N ILE A 15 -3.76 3.26 -7.72
CA ILE A 15 -5.16 3.19 -7.28
C ILE A 15 -5.35 2.02 -6.32
N MET A 16 -4.81 0.84 -6.66
CA MET A 16 -4.93 -0.34 -5.82
C MET A 16 -4.24 -0.16 -4.46
N GLU A 17 -3.04 0.43 -4.43
CA GLU A 17 -2.33 0.77 -3.20
C GLU A 17 -3.18 1.72 -2.34
N SER A 18 -3.69 2.80 -2.93
CA SER A 18 -4.54 3.77 -2.24
C SER A 18 -5.82 3.14 -1.68
N VAL A 19 -6.46 2.23 -2.42
CA VAL A 19 -7.64 1.50 -1.97
C VAL A 19 -7.29 0.56 -0.81
N THR A 20 -6.19 -0.19 -0.89
CA THR A 20 -5.76 -1.07 0.20
C THR A 20 -5.39 -0.28 1.46
N SER A 21 -4.69 0.84 1.31
CA SER A 21 -4.38 1.80 2.36
C SER A 21 -5.64 2.34 3.03
N LEU A 22 -6.63 2.72 2.24
CA LEU A 22 -7.91 3.21 2.74
C LEU A 22 -8.69 2.14 3.52
N ILE A 23 -8.80 0.92 2.97
CA ILE A 23 -9.50 -0.20 3.62
C ILE A 23 -8.86 -0.52 4.96
N PHE A 24 -7.53 -0.62 5.01
CA PHE A 24 -6.82 -0.95 6.24
C PHE A 24 -6.93 0.16 7.28
N ILE A 25 -6.67 1.41 6.92
CA ILE A 25 -6.68 2.55 7.85
C ILE A 25 -8.08 2.80 8.40
N ARG A 26 -9.10 2.87 7.53
CA ARG A 26 -10.48 3.07 7.98
C ARG A 26 -11.02 1.85 8.73
N GLY A 27 -10.68 0.65 8.26
CA GLY A 27 -11.10 -0.61 8.88
C GLY A 27 -10.53 -0.77 10.29
N SER A 28 -9.22 -0.59 10.45
CA SER A 28 -8.56 -0.64 11.75
C SER A 28 -9.07 0.47 12.68
N LYS A 29 -9.11 1.73 12.23
CA LYS A 29 -9.59 2.85 13.06
C LYS A 29 -11.03 2.67 13.57
N LYS A 30 -11.93 2.12 12.74
CA LYS A 30 -13.35 1.98 13.09
C LYS A 30 -13.68 0.72 13.89
N ARG A 31 -13.05 -0.41 13.57
CA ARG A 31 -13.43 -1.74 14.11
C ARG A 31 -12.40 -2.34 15.05
N TYR A 32 -11.13 -1.99 14.90
CA TYR A 32 -10.02 -2.58 15.65
C TYR A 32 -9.07 -1.47 16.14
N PRO A 33 -9.52 -0.60 17.06
CA PRO A 33 -8.76 0.57 17.48
C PRO A 33 -7.41 0.21 18.11
N VAL A 34 -7.32 -0.95 18.78
CA VAL A 34 -6.06 -1.48 19.33
C VAL A 34 -5.03 -1.72 18.22
N LEU A 35 -5.46 -2.31 17.09
CA LEU A 35 -4.60 -2.49 15.91
C LEU A 35 -4.18 -1.16 15.29
N TRP A 36 -5.09 -0.19 15.22
CA TRP A 36 -4.80 1.12 14.67
C TRP A 36 -3.76 1.87 15.50
N GLN A 37 -3.90 1.86 16.82
CA GLN A 37 -2.94 2.46 17.75
C GLN A 37 -1.58 1.75 17.70
N HIS A 38 -1.58 0.41 17.72
CA HIS A 38 -0.35 -0.38 17.64
C HIS A 38 0.42 -0.17 16.33
N ALA A 39 -0.29 0.10 15.23
CA ALA A 39 0.30 0.45 13.95
C ALA A 39 0.87 1.88 13.89
N GLY A 40 0.78 2.68 14.97
CA GLY A 40 1.25 4.05 15.03
C GLY A 40 0.25 5.09 14.50
N GLU A 41 -1.04 4.81 14.66
CA GLU A 41 -2.14 5.71 14.28
C GLU A 41 -2.09 6.19 12.83
N PRO A 42 -1.94 5.27 11.85
CA PRO A 42 -1.77 5.67 10.45
C PRO A 42 -2.96 6.49 9.97
N THR A 43 -2.67 7.59 9.27
CA THR A 43 -3.67 8.46 8.64
C THR A 43 -3.58 8.37 7.12
N LEU A 44 -4.67 8.70 6.43
CA LEU A 44 -4.68 8.72 4.96
C LEU A 44 -3.69 9.73 4.40
N MET A 45 -3.59 10.93 5.01
CA MET A 45 -2.59 11.93 4.61
C MET A 45 -1.16 11.48 4.93
N GLY A 46 -0.95 10.84 6.09
CA GLY A 46 0.36 10.28 6.47
C GLY A 46 0.76 9.02 5.72
N ASN A 47 -0.11 8.49 4.85
CA ASN A 47 0.17 7.41 3.90
C ASN A 47 -0.22 7.87 2.48
N GLY A 48 -0.12 9.17 2.21
CA GLY A 48 -0.55 9.77 0.93
C GLY A 48 0.46 9.59 -0.20
N ASP A 49 1.69 9.17 0.12
CA ASP A 49 2.74 8.87 -0.83
C ASP A 49 3.48 7.59 -0.44
N MET A 50 4.24 7.04 -1.39
CA MET A 50 4.93 5.76 -1.20
C MET A 50 6.02 5.76 -0.13
N ILE A 51 6.63 6.92 0.14
CA ILE A 51 7.67 7.05 1.17
C ILE A 51 7.01 7.08 2.54
N SER A 52 5.95 7.88 2.69
CA SER A 52 5.19 7.99 3.94
C SER A 52 4.41 6.71 4.27
N ALA A 53 4.02 5.92 3.25
CA ALA A 53 3.38 4.61 3.44
C ALA A 53 4.35 3.49 3.89
N TRP A 54 5.67 3.71 3.84
CA TRP A 54 6.67 2.69 4.17
C TRP A 54 6.57 2.15 5.61
N PRO A 55 6.40 2.95 6.68
CA PRO A 55 6.32 2.44 8.04
C PRO A 55 5.16 1.46 8.25
N LEU A 56 3.99 1.75 7.67
CA LEU A 56 2.82 0.88 7.75
C LEU A 56 3.02 -0.42 6.95
N ASN A 57 3.61 -0.32 5.76
CA ASN A 57 4.00 -1.50 4.97
C ASN A 57 4.99 -2.37 5.75
N LYS A 58 6.03 -1.77 6.32
CA LYS A 58 7.04 -2.45 7.14
C LYS A 58 6.41 -3.11 8.36
N TYR A 59 5.42 -2.48 9.00
CA TYR A 59 4.64 -3.05 10.10
C TYR A 59 3.91 -4.33 9.67
N LEU A 60 3.19 -4.28 8.54
CA LEU A 60 2.46 -5.42 7.98
C LEU A 60 3.38 -6.54 7.48
N MET A 61 4.48 -6.18 6.82
CA MET A 61 5.50 -7.13 6.35
C MET A 61 6.15 -7.90 7.50
N LYS A 62 6.52 -7.19 8.57
CA LYS A 62 7.11 -7.79 9.77
C LYS A 62 6.10 -8.51 10.66
N ARG A 63 4.82 -8.50 10.28
CA ARG A 63 3.72 -9.12 11.03
C ARG A 63 3.64 -8.66 12.50
N LYS A 64 3.99 -7.40 12.77
CA LYS A 64 3.96 -6.85 14.13
C LYS A 64 2.56 -6.86 14.77
N TYR A 65 1.50 -6.91 13.97
CA TYR A 65 0.14 -7.07 14.47
C TYR A 65 -0.11 -8.39 15.22
N LEU A 66 0.77 -9.38 15.11
CA LEU A 66 0.69 -10.62 15.90
C LEU A 66 1.04 -10.42 17.38
N GLU A 67 1.63 -9.27 17.74
CA GLU A 67 1.94 -8.90 19.13
C GLU A 67 0.67 -8.41 19.89
N ILE A 68 -0.45 -8.24 19.17
CA ILE A 68 -1.73 -7.80 19.75
C ILE A 68 -2.48 -9.00 20.32
N GLU A 69 -3.12 -8.85 21.47
CA GLU A 69 -3.86 -9.94 22.14
C GLU A 69 -5.22 -10.25 21.51
N GLU A 70 -5.77 -9.34 20.70
CA GLU A 70 -7.10 -9.42 20.10
C GLU A 70 -7.11 -10.27 18.80
N PRO A 71 -7.71 -11.49 18.80
CA PRO A 71 -7.61 -12.40 17.64
C PRO A 71 -8.37 -11.90 16.40
N SER A 72 -9.46 -11.17 16.59
CA SER A 72 -10.27 -10.58 15.51
C SER A 72 -9.50 -9.50 14.75
N ALA A 73 -8.70 -8.70 15.46
CA ALA A 73 -7.82 -7.68 14.90
C ALA A 73 -6.66 -8.30 14.12
N ILE A 74 -6.06 -9.38 14.65
CA ILE A 74 -5.06 -10.18 13.94
C ILE A 74 -5.62 -10.74 12.64
N ALA A 75 -6.82 -11.36 12.68
CA ALA A 75 -7.44 -11.94 11.50
C ALA A 75 -7.74 -10.88 10.42
N PHE A 76 -8.18 -9.69 10.83
CA PHE A 76 -8.35 -8.56 9.92
C PHE A 76 -7.01 -8.14 9.28
N ALA A 77 -5.95 -8.00 10.09
CA ALA A 77 -4.64 -7.62 9.59
C ALA A 77 -4.06 -8.66 8.64
N GLU A 78 -4.14 -9.95 8.97
CA GLU A 78 -3.64 -11.04 8.14
C GLU A 78 -4.37 -11.09 6.78
N LYS A 79 -5.70 -10.93 6.77
CA LYS A 79 -6.49 -10.89 5.52
C LYS A 79 -6.08 -9.75 4.59
N ASN A 80 -5.77 -8.58 5.16
CA ASN A 80 -5.44 -7.39 4.38
C ASN A 80 -3.94 -7.25 4.08
N ARG A 81 -3.07 -7.97 4.80
CA ARG A 81 -1.61 -7.88 4.67
C ARG A 81 -1.13 -8.11 3.25
N LEU A 82 -1.52 -9.25 2.67
CA LEU A 82 -0.97 -9.68 1.39
C LEU A 82 -1.40 -8.75 0.24
N PRO A 83 -2.68 -8.37 0.11
CA PRO A 83 -3.08 -7.31 -0.83
C PRO A 83 -2.29 -6.03 -0.64
N PHE A 84 -2.16 -5.54 0.60
CA PHE A 84 -1.48 -4.27 0.91
C PHE A 84 0.00 -4.28 0.51
N VAL A 85 0.72 -5.34 0.87
CA VAL A 85 2.15 -5.47 0.57
C VAL A 85 2.38 -5.63 -0.94
N ILE A 86 1.54 -6.41 -1.62
CA ILE A 86 1.67 -6.61 -3.08
C ILE A 86 1.39 -5.32 -3.84
N THR A 87 0.34 -4.58 -3.48
CA THR A 87 0.01 -3.32 -4.16
C THR A 87 1.09 -2.27 -3.93
N TYR A 88 1.68 -2.20 -2.74
CA TYR A 88 2.81 -1.32 -2.46
C TYR A 88 4.04 -1.63 -3.32
N PHE A 89 4.51 -2.88 -3.32
CA PHE A 89 5.67 -3.26 -4.16
C PHE A 89 5.36 -3.18 -5.64
N GLY A 90 4.13 -3.51 -6.05
CA GLY A 90 3.66 -3.34 -7.41
C GLY A 90 3.72 -1.87 -7.85
N ALA A 91 3.34 -0.94 -6.98
CA ALA A 91 3.48 0.49 -7.21
C ALA A 91 4.97 0.90 -7.30
N CYS A 92 5.85 0.36 -6.46
CA CYS A 92 7.30 0.64 -6.55
C CYS A 92 7.88 0.19 -7.89
N VAL A 93 7.55 -1.04 -8.30
CA VAL A 93 8.04 -1.60 -9.56
C VAL A 93 7.45 -0.83 -10.74
N SER A 94 6.16 -0.48 -10.70
CA SER A 94 5.51 0.24 -11.80
C SER A 94 6.07 1.65 -11.98
N VAL A 95 6.47 2.34 -10.91
CA VAL A 95 7.21 3.62 -10.98
C VAL A 95 8.52 3.44 -11.75
N VAL A 96 9.33 2.43 -11.38
CA VAL A 96 10.62 2.16 -12.03
C VAL A 96 10.43 1.81 -13.51
N VAL A 97 9.46 0.96 -13.83
CA VAL A 97 9.13 0.58 -15.21
C VAL A 97 8.65 1.79 -16.01
N PHE A 98 7.79 2.63 -15.44
CA PHE A 98 7.30 3.83 -16.12
C PHE A 98 8.44 4.79 -16.45
N PHE A 99 9.34 5.08 -15.50
CA PHE A 99 10.51 5.92 -15.76
C PHE A 99 11.47 5.28 -16.77
N ALA A 100 11.68 3.96 -16.74
CA ALA A 100 12.48 3.28 -17.74
C ALA A 100 11.88 3.42 -19.14
N VAL A 101 10.56 3.27 -19.29
CA VAL A 101 9.88 3.45 -20.58
C VAL A 101 10.02 4.88 -21.08
N VAL A 102 9.81 5.87 -20.22
CA VAL A 102 9.98 7.29 -20.57
C VAL A 102 11.43 7.59 -20.99
N TYR A 103 12.41 7.01 -20.29
CA TYR A 103 13.83 7.22 -20.58
C TYR A 103 14.26 6.61 -21.92
N PHE A 104 13.83 5.38 -22.22
CA PHE A 104 14.24 4.67 -23.44
C PHE A 104 13.40 5.01 -24.68
N TYR A 105 12.12 5.29 -24.52
CA TYR A 105 11.16 5.47 -25.63
C TYR A 105 10.58 6.89 -25.73
N GLY A 106 10.84 7.75 -24.75
CA GLY A 106 10.29 9.10 -24.69
C GLY A 106 8.81 9.16 -24.31
N THR A 107 8.24 10.35 -24.39
CA THR A 107 6.79 10.58 -24.21
C THR A 107 6.08 10.49 -25.56
N PRO A 108 4.82 10.00 -25.60
CA PRO A 108 4.02 10.08 -26.82
C PRO A 108 3.89 11.53 -27.27
N GLN A 109 4.02 11.76 -28.59
CA GLN A 109 3.78 13.05 -29.23
C GLN A 109 2.28 13.34 -29.35
#